data_AF-A0A3D5GKY3-F1
#
_entry.id   AF-A0A3D5GKY3-F1
#
_cell.length_a   1.000
_cell.length_b   1.000
_cell.length_c   1.000
_cell.angle_alpha   90.00
_cell.angle_beta   90.00
_cell.angle_gamma   90.00
#
_symmetry.space_group_name_H-M   'P 1'
#
loop_
_entity.id
_entity.type
_entity.pdbx_description
1 polymer ?
#
loop_
_entity_poly.entity_id
_entity_poly.type
_entity_poly.pdbx_seq_one_letter_code
_entity_poly.pdbx_strand_id
1 'polypeptide(L)'
;FLDNPAFGASRGVRERLLFEGGLRIETTIDLDLQAAAEQAVETHMPAGRGHPDAAVVVLETGTGKVLAMVGGRDFFADDEDAKVNLAIGAGRQVGSSMKSVALAAAFEAGWRMTATYTAPNVLEFEIPGADEENRVWRVTGGVNGHDATEARFEHGLQALLQFWLREEHTDVPDAHTETIRVEKERNGETEVTYQEVDLSQWVANRRWDYDRERLFADRVEQLEAIPTWSWEPPDGRELLPPPDAEEVTLIRATRSSLNTVFAQLSMELGAQRTVNMARRLGIRSPIQPVNSNVLGTSNATMLDMASAYHTLANRGVAIAPSYVSKVTRADGTTLWSWTRTQSRALDARIADRMTWILEGTIEQGTGWRAQLEGRPAAGKTGTTQNYADAVFAGYTPQMTTAVWVGFPEAQIPMIPPTTERKVYGGTYPAMIWKDVMEAAHEGMTVEHFAGLPSELPAVITPIPASPVAPAVTEAVEVDEVGQEIILSPGTVATPEVVGLTLANARELLAESDHGVWIAEVREVEALGTEPGTILHQDPGIGTTIDTGGALVVDVAIEPTEVEPVDTPEVTWRLLLEARPMLEALGLGYSVTVVADPDQPNWEPNLIWKQEPPPNAVVVPGTVVELWVTP
;
A
#
# COMPACT_ATOMS: atom_id res chain seq x y z
N PHE A 1 26.70 -6.81 19.27
CA PHE A 1 28.15 -7.01 19.49
C PHE A 1 28.42 -8.29 20.28
N LEU A 2 27.92 -8.40 21.53
CA LEU A 2 28.23 -9.53 22.42
C LEU A 2 27.80 -10.91 21.91
N ASP A 3 26.77 -10.98 21.06
CA ASP A 3 26.29 -12.25 20.51
C ASP A 3 26.89 -12.60 19.16
N ASN A 4 27.66 -11.70 18.53
CA ASN A 4 28.26 -11.96 17.22
C ASN A 4 29.64 -12.64 17.38
N PRO A 5 29.82 -13.89 16.91
CA PRO A 5 31.06 -14.66 17.09
C PRO A 5 32.26 -14.07 16.35
N ALA A 6 32.03 -13.18 15.37
CA ALA A 6 33.10 -12.48 14.65
C ALA A 6 34.00 -11.64 15.58
N PHE A 7 33.47 -11.23 16.74
CA PHE A 7 34.19 -10.44 17.73
C PHE A 7 34.91 -11.29 18.80
N GLY A 8 34.82 -12.62 18.74
CA GLY A 8 35.55 -13.52 19.63
C GLY A 8 34.85 -14.84 19.92
N ALA A 9 35.66 -15.88 20.17
CA ALA A 9 35.19 -17.25 20.37
C ALA A 9 34.30 -17.47 21.60
N SER A 10 34.36 -16.58 22.61
CA SER A 10 33.52 -16.65 23.80
C SER A 10 32.93 -15.28 24.12
N ARG A 11 31.82 -15.26 24.86
CA ARG A 11 31.21 -14.00 25.31
C ARG A 11 32.18 -13.16 26.16
N GLY A 12 32.96 -13.80 27.05
CA GLY A 12 33.97 -13.09 27.85
C GLY A 12 35.09 -12.45 27.03
N VAL A 13 35.49 -13.05 25.89
CA VAL A 13 36.44 -12.42 24.95
C VAL A 13 35.80 -11.21 24.28
N ARG A 14 34.51 -11.30 23.89
CA ARG A 14 33.76 -10.21 23.27
C ARG A 14 33.52 -9.05 24.24
N GLU A 15 33.20 -9.33 25.50
CA GLU A 15 33.07 -8.32 26.55
C GLU A 15 34.40 -7.59 26.78
N ARG A 16 35.52 -8.31 26.89
CA ARG A 16 36.85 -7.69 26.99
C ARG A 16 37.14 -6.80 25.78
N LEU A 17 36.93 -7.30 24.57
CA LEU A 17 37.16 -6.53 23.34
C LEU A 17 36.31 -5.25 23.27
N LEU A 18 35.09 -5.27 23.81
CA LEU A 18 34.21 -4.10 23.88
C LEU A 18 34.75 -3.01 24.82
N PHE A 19 35.37 -3.40 25.94
CA PHE A 19 35.79 -2.48 27.01
C PHE A 19 37.29 -2.13 27.01
N GLU A 20 38.15 -2.94 26.38
CA GLU A 20 39.60 -2.72 26.32
C GLU A 20 40.02 -1.62 25.32
N GLY A 21 39.08 -1.14 24.50
CA GLY A 21 39.33 -0.09 23.51
C GLY A 21 40.13 -0.55 22.29
N GLY A 22 40.50 0.40 21.41
CA GLY A 22 41.29 0.11 20.21
C GLY A 22 40.50 -0.43 19.01
N LEU A 23 39.17 -0.42 19.07
CA LEU A 23 38.32 -0.67 17.90
C LEU A 23 38.11 0.62 17.10
N ARG A 24 38.19 0.52 15.78
CA ARG A 24 37.74 1.56 14.84
C ARG A 24 36.46 1.07 14.17
N ILE A 25 35.38 1.81 14.39
CA ILE A 25 34.04 1.57 13.83
C ILE A 25 33.85 2.57 12.68
N GLU A 26 33.60 2.05 11.49
CA GLU A 26 33.27 2.84 10.31
C GLU A 26 31.77 2.75 10.10
N THR A 27 31.10 3.90 10.16
CA THR A 27 29.66 4.01 9.98
C THR A 27 29.33 4.18 8.50
N THR A 28 28.04 4.10 8.18
CA THR A 28 27.49 4.46 6.87
C THR A 28 27.06 5.93 6.79
N ILE A 29 27.14 6.65 7.91
CA ILE A 29 26.63 8.02 8.02
C ILE A 29 27.45 8.97 7.16
N ASP A 30 26.75 9.73 6.34
CA ASP A 30 27.27 10.89 5.63
C ASP A 30 27.07 12.12 6.52
N LEU A 31 28.16 12.75 6.95
CA LEU A 31 28.12 13.84 7.92
C LEU A 31 27.52 15.12 7.34
N ASP A 32 27.70 15.38 6.05
CA ASP A 32 27.15 16.57 5.40
C ASP A 32 25.64 16.41 5.25
N LEU A 33 25.19 15.22 4.83
CA LEU A 33 23.77 14.89 4.73
C LEU A 33 23.09 14.82 6.11
N GLN A 34 23.78 14.30 7.13
CA GLN A 34 23.28 14.31 8.52
C GLN A 34 23.03 15.75 8.99
N ALA A 35 23.99 16.65 8.79
CA ALA A 35 23.84 18.06 9.15
C ALA A 35 22.71 18.75 8.36
N ALA A 36 22.57 18.42 7.07
CA ALA A 36 21.46 18.91 6.26
C ALA A 36 20.09 18.40 6.76
N ALA A 37 20.02 17.15 7.22
CA ALA A 37 18.80 16.58 7.79
C ALA A 37 18.38 17.26 9.09
N GLU A 38 19.33 17.54 9.98
CA GLU A 38 19.09 18.30 11.22
C GLU A 38 18.64 19.73 10.89
N GLN A 39 19.32 20.40 9.94
CA GLN A 39 18.97 21.75 9.52
C GLN A 39 17.56 21.83 8.89
N ALA A 40 17.16 20.84 8.10
CA ALA A 40 15.82 20.78 7.51
C ALA A 40 14.73 20.70 8.59
N VAL A 41 14.96 19.92 9.65
CA VAL A 41 14.04 19.85 10.79
C VAL A 41 13.91 21.22 11.46
N GLU A 42 15.04 21.85 11.79
CA GLU A 42 15.07 23.17 12.45
C GLU A 42 14.43 24.29 11.61
N THR A 43 14.57 24.24 10.28
CA THR A 43 14.00 25.25 9.38
C THR A 43 12.47 25.25 9.37
N HIS A 44 11.82 24.08 9.43
CA HIS A 44 10.37 23.97 9.29
C HIS A 44 9.61 23.93 10.61
N MET A 45 10.27 23.52 11.70
CA MET A 45 9.62 23.26 12.97
C MET A 45 9.72 24.45 13.93
N PRO A 46 8.65 24.78 14.69
CA PRO A 46 8.69 25.87 15.65
C PRO A 46 9.65 25.55 16.82
N ALA A 47 10.54 26.48 17.15
CA ALA A 47 11.55 26.33 18.20
C ALA A 47 10.97 26.46 19.62
N GLY A 48 11.57 25.76 20.59
CA GLY A 48 11.18 25.80 22.00
C GLY A 48 10.46 24.53 22.48
N ARG A 49 10.22 24.47 23.81
CA ARG A 49 9.57 23.32 24.47
C ARG A 49 8.06 23.29 24.21
N GLY A 50 7.47 22.09 24.26
CA GLY A 50 6.02 21.91 24.09
C GLY A 50 5.56 22.03 22.62
N HIS A 51 6.48 21.85 21.68
CA HIS A 51 6.19 21.78 20.25
C HIS A 51 6.43 20.36 19.71
N PRO A 52 5.81 19.97 18.60
CA PRO A 52 6.00 18.63 18.03
C PRO A 52 7.46 18.40 17.62
N ASP A 53 7.99 17.20 17.79
CA ASP A 53 9.33 16.81 17.33
C ASP A 53 9.28 16.17 15.93
N ALA A 54 10.44 15.83 15.37
CA ALA A 54 10.57 15.15 14.10
C ALA A 54 11.57 14.00 14.15
N ALA A 55 11.38 13.03 13.27
CA ALA A 55 12.33 11.94 13.04
C ALA A 55 12.56 11.79 11.54
N VAL A 56 13.81 11.60 11.12
CA VAL A 56 14.22 11.46 9.72
C VAL A 56 15.10 10.24 9.58
N VAL A 57 14.90 9.43 8.54
CA VAL A 57 15.81 8.35 8.16
C VAL A 57 16.04 8.41 6.66
N VAL A 58 17.30 8.45 6.24
CA VAL A 58 17.73 8.44 4.84
C VAL A 58 18.51 7.15 4.53
N LEU A 59 18.11 6.45 3.47
CA LEU A 59 18.83 5.29 2.94
C LEU A 59 19.27 5.51 1.50
N GLU A 60 20.46 4.99 1.18
CA GLU A 60 20.93 4.84 -0.19
C GLU A 60 20.22 3.66 -0.86
N THR A 61 19.48 3.95 -1.94
CA THR A 61 18.71 2.95 -2.68
C THR A 61 19.65 1.88 -3.23
N GLY A 62 19.21 0.62 -3.09
CA GLY A 62 20.01 -0.51 -3.52
C GLY A 62 21.17 -0.86 -2.61
N THR A 63 21.55 -0.12 -1.57
CA THR A 63 22.66 -0.54 -0.69
C THR A 63 22.23 -0.86 0.73
N GLY A 64 21.09 -0.34 1.22
CA GLY A 64 20.69 -0.53 2.62
C GLY A 64 21.59 0.22 3.61
N LYS A 65 22.51 1.07 3.13
CA LYS A 65 23.24 1.98 4.01
C LYS A 65 22.29 3.06 4.52
N VAL A 66 22.29 3.27 5.84
CA VAL A 66 21.62 4.42 6.44
C VAL A 66 22.60 5.58 6.42
N LEU A 67 22.31 6.61 5.64
CA LEU A 67 23.21 7.76 5.44
C LEU A 67 22.98 8.87 6.46
N ALA A 68 21.73 9.07 6.89
CA ALA A 68 21.39 10.02 7.93
C ALA A 68 20.23 9.50 8.79
N MET A 69 20.25 9.86 10.08
CA MET A 69 19.19 9.54 11.03
C MET A 69 19.05 10.67 12.06
N VAL A 70 17.89 11.32 12.07
CA VAL A 70 17.50 12.28 13.10
C VAL A 70 16.50 11.59 14.01
N GLY A 71 16.86 11.40 15.28
CA GLY A 71 16.04 10.73 16.28
C GLY A 71 15.21 11.64 17.17
N GLY A 72 15.32 12.96 16.98
CA GLY A 72 14.73 14.03 17.78
C GLY A 72 15.57 15.31 17.58
N ARG A 73 15.02 16.49 17.87
CA ARG A 73 15.67 17.79 17.59
C ARG A 73 17.03 17.97 18.25
N ASP A 74 17.15 17.64 19.54
CA ASP A 74 18.39 17.88 20.28
C ASP A 74 18.61 16.82 21.36
N PHE A 75 19.56 15.92 21.10
CA PHE A 75 19.98 14.91 22.06
C PHE A 75 20.57 15.48 23.36
N PHE A 76 21.14 16.69 23.29
CA PHE A 76 21.81 17.35 24.40
C PHE A 76 20.89 18.30 25.17
N ALA A 77 19.63 18.44 24.76
CA ALA A 77 18.65 19.19 25.52
C ALA A 77 18.34 18.53 26.87
N ASP A 78 17.96 19.35 27.85
CA ASP A 78 17.60 18.90 29.21
C ASP A 78 16.20 18.26 29.29
N ASP A 79 15.52 18.04 28.16
CA ASP A 79 14.16 17.48 28.14
C ASP A 79 14.14 15.95 28.31
N GLU A 80 13.04 15.38 28.81
CA GLU A 80 12.95 13.93 29.12
C GLU A 80 12.98 13.06 27.86
N ASP A 81 12.54 13.60 26.73
CA ASP A 81 12.45 12.95 25.42
C ASP A 81 13.69 13.16 24.53
N ALA A 82 14.55 14.13 24.84
CA ALA A 82 15.82 14.40 24.13
C ALA A 82 16.68 13.15 23.91
N LYS A 83 16.62 12.18 24.84
CA LYS A 83 17.44 10.95 24.81
C LYS A 83 16.73 9.76 24.16
N VAL A 84 15.52 9.94 23.63
CA VAL A 84 14.75 8.91 22.93
C VAL A 84 15.03 9.01 21.44
N ASN A 85 15.42 7.91 20.81
CA ASN A 85 15.54 7.87 19.35
C ASN A 85 14.18 7.51 18.72
N LEU A 86 13.46 8.54 18.30
CA LEU A 86 12.14 8.46 17.64
C LEU A 86 12.20 7.74 16.29
N ALA A 87 13.38 7.60 15.68
CA ALA A 87 13.56 6.93 14.40
C ALA A 87 13.56 5.39 14.48
N ILE A 88 13.90 4.78 15.64
CA ILE A 88 14.08 3.32 15.82
C ILE A 88 13.48 2.75 17.13
N GLY A 89 12.76 3.56 17.92
CA GLY A 89 12.17 3.20 19.21
C GLY A 89 10.86 2.40 19.14
N ALA A 90 9.88 2.73 19.99
CA ALA A 90 8.57 2.04 20.06
C ALA A 90 7.66 2.26 18.81
N GLY A 91 8.10 3.10 17.88
CA GLY A 91 7.36 3.47 16.68
C GLY A 91 6.22 4.45 16.96
N ARG A 92 5.62 4.95 15.88
CA ARG A 92 4.50 5.90 15.88
C ARG A 92 3.45 5.43 14.88
N GLN A 93 2.21 5.86 15.04
CA GLN A 93 1.19 5.55 14.06
C GLN A 93 1.55 6.20 12.72
N VAL A 94 1.61 5.38 11.67
CA VAL A 94 2.12 5.82 10.36
C VAL A 94 1.02 6.23 9.38
N GLY A 95 -0.24 6.01 9.76
CA GLY A 95 -1.40 6.46 9.00
C GLY A 95 -1.45 5.93 7.57
N SER A 96 -2.01 6.73 6.67
CA SER A 96 -2.16 6.41 5.24
C SER A 96 -0.88 6.06 4.47
N SER A 97 0.31 6.18 5.05
CA SER A 97 1.54 5.66 4.42
C SER A 97 1.55 4.12 4.32
N MET A 98 0.77 3.42 5.15
CA MET A 98 0.58 1.96 5.10
C MET A 98 -0.26 1.50 3.91
N LYS A 99 -1.04 2.41 3.28
CA LYS A 99 -1.82 2.10 2.08
C LYS A 99 -0.96 1.57 0.94
N SER A 100 0.27 2.06 0.81
CA SER A 100 1.22 1.58 -0.19
C SER A 100 1.56 0.09 0.02
N VAL A 101 1.65 -0.36 1.27
CA VAL A 101 1.92 -1.77 1.60
C VAL A 101 0.73 -2.65 1.24
N ALA A 102 -0.48 -2.20 1.57
CA ALA A 102 -1.71 -2.92 1.22
C ALA A 102 -1.95 -2.95 -0.29
N LEU A 103 -1.65 -1.86 -1.00
CA LEU A 103 -1.75 -1.80 -2.45
C LEU A 103 -0.76 -2.77 -3.13
N ALA A 104 0.47 -2.85 -2.64
CA ALA A 104 1.45 -3.82 -3.11
C ALA A 104 0.96 -5.28 -2.90
N ALA A 105 0.36 -5.56 -1.73
CA ALA A 105 -0.24 -6.86 -1.44
C ALA A 105 -1.44 -7.17 -2.35
N ALA A 106 -2.28 -6.18 -2.65
CA ALA A 106 -3.41 -6.34 -3.57
C ALA A 106 -2.94 -6.62 -5.00
N PHE A 107 -1.93 -5.90 -5.49
CA PHE A 107 -1.39 -6.14 -6.83
C PHE A 107 -0.73 -7.51 -6.96
N GLU A 108 -0.03 -7.97 -5.91
CA GLU A 108 0.49 -9.33 -5.88
C GLU A 108 -0.63 -10.38 -5.87
N ALA A 109 -1.75 -10.08 -5.22
CA ALA A 109 -2.94 -10.94 -5.22
C ALA A 109 -3.79 -10.85 -6.52
N GLY A 110 -3.36 -10.06 -7.52
CA GLY A 110 -3.98 -9.99 -8.84
C GLY A 110 -4.93 -8.80 -9.07
N TRP A 111 -5.07 -7.87 -8.11
CA TRP A 111 -5.86 -6.66 -8.33
C TRP A 111 -5.22 -5.80 -9.42
N ARG A 112 -6.05 -5.33 -10.34
CA ARG A 112 -5.63 -4.35 -11.35
C ARG A 112 -5.59 -2.96 -10.72
N MET A 113 -4.62 -2.14 -11.12
CA MET A 113 -4.57 -0.72 -10.70
C MET A 113 -5.80 0.09 -11.18
N THR A 114 -6.47 -0.38 -12.22
CA THR A 114 -7.72 0.18 -12.76
C THR A 114 -8.98 -0.35 -12.09
N ALA A 115 -8.86 -1.26 -11.10
CA ALA A 115 -10.01 -1.71 -10.32
C ALA A 115 -10.71 -0.50 -9.68
N THR A 116 -12.04 -0.47 -9.79
CA THR A 116 -12.88 0.63 -9.34
C THR A 116 -13.59 0.29 -8.04
N TYR A 117 -13.75 1.30 -7.19
CA TYR A 117 -14.51 1.24 -5.95
C TYR A 117 -15.36 2.48 -5.83
N THR A 118 -16.54 2.34 -5.22
CA THR A 118 -17.30 3.51 -4.75
C THR A 118 -16.50 4.20 -3.64
N ALA A 119 -16.46 5.54 -3.65
CA ALA A 119 -15.72 6.32 -2.67
C ALA A 119 -16.63 7.25 -1.85
N PRO A 120 -17.61 6.71 -1.11
CA PRO A 120 -18.47 7.51 -0.25
C PRO A 120 -17.64 8.18 0.85
N ASN A 121 -18.13 9.30 1.39
CA ASN A 121 -17.46 10.01 2.48
C ASN A 121 -17.44 9.21 3.79
N VAL A 122 -18.44 8.34 3.98
CA VAL A 122 -18.61 7.47 5.14
C VAL A 122 -18.88 6.06 4.63
N LEU A 123 -18.25 5.08 5.26
CA LEU A 123 -18.56 3.68 5.06
C LEU A 123 -18.43 2.95 6.38
N GLU A 124 -19.30 1.98 6.61
CA GLU A 124 -19.32 1.19 7.84
C GLU A 124 -19.25 -0.29 7.49
N PHE A 125 -18.49 -1.03 8.30
CA PHE A 125 -18.34 -2.47 8.16
C PHE A 125 -18.63 -3.14 9.49
N GLU A 126 -19.32 -4.27 9.44
CA GLU A 126 -19.38 -5.16 10.59
C GLU A 126 -18.06 -5.92 10.73
N ILE A 127 -17.53 -6.01 11.94
CA ILE A 127 -16.33 -6.78 12.26
C ILE A 127 -16.77 -8.14 12.84
N PRO A 128 -16.62 -9.25 12.09
CA PRO A 128 -17.01 -10.56 12.59
C PRO A 128 -16.23 -10.95 13.85
N GLY A 129 -16.95 -11.34 14.91
CA GLY A 129 -16.35 -11.80 16.17
C GLY A 129 -15.86 -10.70 17.11
N ALA A 130 -16.13 -9.42 16.82
CA ALA A 130 -15.92 -8.33 17.77
C ALA A 130 -17.01 -8.30 18.85
N ASP A 131 -16.71 -7.68 20.00
CA ASP A 131 -17.70 -7.39 21.04
C ASP A 131 -18.71 -6.32 20.57
N GLU A 132 -19.81 -6.15 21.31
CA GLU A 132 -20.86 -5.19 20.95
C GLU A 132 -20.33 -3.75 20.79
N GLU A 133 -19.32 -3.36 21.58
CA GLU A 133 -18.72 -2.03 21.53
C GLU A 133 -17.85 -1.80 20.28
N ASN A 134 -17.25 -2.85 19.70
CA ASN A 134 -16.38 -2.76 18.52
C ASN A 134 -16.95 -3.45 17.27
N ARG A 135 -18.25 -3.81 17.30
CA ARG A 135 -18.92 -4.51 16.20
C ARG A 135 -18.88 -3.74 14.87
N VAL A 136 -18.86 -2.41 14.90
CA VAL A 136 -18.90 -1.58 13.69
C VAL A 136 -17.62 -0.78 13.50
N TRP A 137 -16.94 -0.99 12.38
CA TRP A 137 -15.85 -0.15 11.91
C TRP A 137 -16.37 0.96 11.00
N ARG A 138 -16.46 2.18 11.54
CA ARG A 138 -16.79 3.38 10.77
C ARG A 138 -15.56 4.06 10.18
N VAL A 139 -15.55 4.23 8.86
CA VAL A 139 -14.47 4.85 8.10
C VAL A 139 -14.96 6.12 7.45
N THR A 140 -14.14 7.19 7.52
CA THR A 140 -14.38 8.44 6.78
C THR A 140 -13.19 8.80 5.91
N GLY A 141 -13.42 9.59 4.85
CA GLY A 141 -12.38 10.04 3.93
C GLY A 141 -12.62 9.54 2.51
N GLY A 142 -13.77 9.88 1.93
CA GLY A 142 -14.13 9.60 0.53
C GLY A 142 -13.67 10.71 -0.41
N VAL A 143 -14.26 10.78 -1.60
CA VAL A 143 -13.90 11.79 -2.63
C VAL A 143 -14.04 13.22 -2.12
N ASN A 144 -15.08 13.52 -1.34
CA ASN A 144 -15.30 14.85 -0.78
C ASN A 144 -14.60 15.02 0.60
N GLY A 145 -13.65 14.13 0.91
CA GLY A 145 -12.84 14.21 2.13
C GLY A 145 -13.52 13.60 3.36
N HIS A 146 -13.16 14.15 4.52
CA HIS A 146 -13.60 13.68 5.83
C HIS A 146 -14.87 14.34 6.35
N ASP A 147 -15.38 15.33 5.62
CA ASP A 147 -16.60 16.06 5.96
C ASP A 147 -17.79 15.18 5.60
N ALA A 148 -18.08 14.25 6.50
CA ALA A 148 -19.31 13.48 6.48
C ALA A 148 -20.47 14.41 6.77
N THR A 149 -21.30 14.70 5.77
CA THR A 149 -22.58 15.40 5.96
C THR A 149 -23.57 14.53 6.73
N GLU A 150 -23.47 13.21 6.58
CA GLU A 150 -24.31 12.26 7.28
C GLU A 150 -23.82 12.02 8.73
N ALA A 151 -24.75 12.18 9.67
CA ALA A 151 -24.51 11.92 11.08
C ALA A 151 -24.19 10.45 11.36
N ARG A 152 -23.48 10.18 12.46
CA ARG A 152 -23.30 8.81 12.97
C ARG A 152 -24.67 8.18 13.24
N PHE A 153 -24.76 6.85 13.13
CA PHE A 153 -26.00 6.14 13.36
C PHE A 153 -26.60 6.48 14.74
N GLU A 154 -25.77 6.48 15.78
CA GLU A 154 -26.19 6.73 17.16
C GLU A 154 -26.70 8.17 17.35
N HIS A 155 -26.09 9.13 16.64
CA HIS A 155 -26.50 10.53 16.68
C HIS A 155 -27.82 10.74 15.94
N GLY A 156 -28.01 10.09 14.79
CA GLY A 156 -29.27 10.11 14.08
C GLY A 156 -30.40 9.40 14.82
N LEU A 157 -30.09 8.28 15.49
CA LEU A 157 -31.03 7.57 16.35
C LEU A 157 -31.45 8.45 17.55
N GLN A 158 -30.48 9.10 18.21
CA GLN A 158 -30.76 10.06 19.28
C GLN A 158 -31.62 11.23 18.79
N ALA A 159 -31.32 11.78 17.62
CA ALA A 159 -32.11 12.83 16.99
C ALA A 159 -33.54 12.37 16.69
N LEU A 160 -33.72 11.16 16.16
CA LEU A 160 -35.02 10.56 15.88
C LEU A 160 -35.82 10.32 17.16
N LEU A 161 -35.19 9.81 18.21
CA LEU A 161 -35.81 9.63 19.53
C LEU A 161 -36.23 10.97 20.14
N GLN A 162 -35.40 12.00 20.03
CA GLN A 162 -35.72 13.35 20.49
C GLN A 162 -36.90 13.94 19.72
N PHE A 163 -36.95 13.75 18.40
CA PHE A 163 -38.08 14.13 17.57
C PHE A 163 -39.36 13.40 17.98
N TRP A 164 -39.30 12.07 18.11
CA TRP A 164 -40.44 11.25 18.50
C TRP A 164 -40.98 11.60 19.88
N LEU A 165 -40.12 11.88 20.87
CA LEU A 165 -40.54 12.31 22.20
C LEU A 165 -41.33 13.63 22.19
N ARG A 166 -41.16 14.46 21.15
CA ARG A 166 -41.83 15.75 21.01
C ARG A 166 -43.08 15.67 20.15
N GLU A 167 -43.03 14.93 19.04
CA GLU A 167 -44.11 14.87 18.04
C GLU A 167 -44.97 13.60 18.13
N GLU A 168 -44.54 12.59 18.90
CA GLU A 168 -45.20 11.29 19.10
C GLU A 168 -45.32 10.42 17.83
N HIS A 169 -44.63 10.78 16.74
CA HIS A 169 -44.54 10.00 15.49
C HIS A 169 -43.12 10.05 14.89
N THR A 170 -42.83 9.20 13.89
CA THR A 170 -41.52 9.18 13.17
C THR A 170 -41.60 9.75 11.74
N ASP A 171 -42.73 10.34 11.35
CA ASP A 171 -42.89 11.04 10.07
C ASP A 171 -42.16 12.39 10.06
N VAL A 172 -40.85 12.35 9.82
CA VAL A 172 -39.97 13.53 9.79
C VAL A 172 -40.23 14.39 8.54
N PRO A 173 -40.53 15.69 8.68
CA PRO A 173 -40.70 16.59 7.53
C PRO A 173 -39.43 16.75 6.67
N ASP A 174 -39.60 17.14 5.41
CA ASP A 174 -38.47 17.41 4.51
C ASP A 174 -37.60 18.56 5.02
N ALA A 175 -36.28 18.42 4.88
CA ALA A 175 -35.27 19.37 5.34
C ALA A 175 -35.31 19.65 6.86
N HIS A 176 -35.95 18.78 7.64
CA HIS A 176 -35.96 18.88 9.09
C HIS A 176 -34.59 18.54 9.67
N THR A 177 -34.05 19.46 10.47
CA THR A 177 -32.84 19.26 11.25
C THR A 177 -33.17 19.13 12.74
N GLU A 178 -32.41 18.29 13.44
CA GLU A 178 -32.45 18.19 14.90
C GLU A 178 -31.09 18.53 15.48
N THR A 179 -31.07 19.32 16.55
CA THR A 179 -29.84 19.56 17.31
C THR A 179 -29.78 18.60 18.48
N ILE A 180 -28.74 17.79 18.52
CA ILE A 180 -28.47 16.86 19.62
C ILE A 180 -27.33 17.34 20.49
N ARG A 181 -27.38 16.95 21.76
CA ARG A 181 -26.29 17.13 22.72
C ARG A 181 -25.40 15.90 22.70
N VAL A 182 -24.11 16.09 22.39
CA VAL A 182 -23.09 15.04 22.32
C VAL A 182 -22.08 15.26 23.44
N GLU A 183 -21.98 14.29 24.34
CA GLU A 183 -20.97 14.26 25.39
C GLU A 183 -19.81 13.34 24.97
N LYS A 184 -18.57 13.81 25.12
CA LYS A 184 -17.38 13.00 24.95
C LYS A 184 -16.52 13.07 26.19
N GLU A 185 -16.23 11.92 26.78
CA GLU A 185 -15.20 11.84 27.80
C GLU A 185 -13.83 11.76 27.14
N ARG A 186 -12.94 12.66 27.55
CA ARG A 186 -11.56 12.68 27.10
C ARG A 186 -10.65 13.01 28.28
N ASN A 187 -9.74 12.09 28.60
CA ASN A 187 -8.77 12.25 29.70
C ASN A 187 -9.42 12.57 31.08
N GLY A 188 -10.64 12.09 31.32
CA GLY A 188 -11.38 12.35 32.57
C GLY A 188 -12.16 13.68 32.59
N GLU A 189 -12.19 14.42 31.49
CA GLU A 189 -13.03 15.61 31.32
C GLU A 189 -14.17 15.32 30.33
N THR A 190 -15.38 15.82 30.62
CA THR A 190 -16.54 15.71 29.74
C THR A 190 -16.65 16.96 28.86
N GLU A 191 -16.39 16.80 27.57
CA GLU A 191 -16.64 17.84 26.58
C GLU A 191 -18.07 17.72 26.08
N VAL A 192 -18.85 18.80 26.20
CA VAL A 192 -20.23 18.88 25.72
C VAL A 192 -20.26 19.70 24.45
N THR A 193 -20.72 19.08 23.36
CA THR A 193 -20.91 19.73 22.07
C THR A 193 -22.36 19.61 21.63
N TYR A 194 -22.80 20.53 20.77
CA TYR A 194 -24.09 20.46 20.11
C TYR A 194 -23.86 20.21 18.63
N GLN A 195 -24.53 19.19 18.10
CA GLN A 195 -24.41 18.80 16.71
C GLN A 195 -25.77 18.90 16.03
N GLU A 196 -25.80 19.59 14.91
CA GLU A 196 -26.96 19.59 14.01
C GLU A 196 -26.95 18.32 13.15
N VAL A 197 -28.09 17.66 13.06
CA VAL A 197 -28.33 16.44 12.29
C VAL A 197 -29.43 16.75 11.28
N ASP A 198 -29.15 16.57 9.99
CA ASP A 198 -30.21 16.51 8.97
C ASP A 198 -30.98 15.19 9.15
N LEU A 199 -32.00 15.24 10.02
CA LEU A 199 -32.75 14.06 10.42
C LEU A 199 -33.58 13.52 9.24
N SER A 200 -34.09 14.42 8.40
CA SER A 200 -34.87 14.05 7.22
C SER A 200 -34.05 13.20 6.25
N GLN A 201 -32.83 13.64 5.91
CA GLN A 201 -31.92 12.89 5.06
C GLN A 201 -31.45 11.60 5.73
N TRP A 202 -31.13 11.64 7.02
CA TRP A 202 -30.67 10.46 7.76
C TRP A 202 -31.73 9.34 7.78
N VAL A 203 -33.00 9.67 8.06
CA VAL A 203 -34.12 8.69 8.03
C VAL A 203 -34.33 8.12 6.64
N ALA A 204 -34.31 8.95 5.60
CA ALA A 204 -34.43 8.51 4.22
C ALA A 204 -33.34 7.50 3.84
N ASN A 205 -32.09 7.79 4.21
CA ASN A 205 -30.96 6.89 3.96
C ASN A 205 -31.13 5.54 4.68
N ARG A 206 -31.63 5.51 5.93
CA ARG A 206 -31.86 4.24 6.66
C ARG A 206 -32.93 3.37 6.01
N ARG A 207 -34.02 3.97 5.54
CA ARG A 207 -35.05 3.25 4.77
C ARG A 207 -34.48 2.71 3.46
N TRP A 208 -33.67 3.51 2.76
CA TRP A 208 -32.99 3.11 1.52
C TRP A 208 -32.01 1.94 1.72
N ASP A 209 -31.21 1.99 2.79
CA ASP A 209 -30.26 0.94 3.13
C ASP A 209 -30.97 -0.36 3.52
N TYR A 210 -32.10 -0.28 4.25
CA TYR A 210 -32.91 -1.43 4.62
C TYR A 210 -33.53 -2.12 3.40
N ASP A 211 -34.12 -1.36 2.48
CA ASP A 211 -34.72 -1.87 1.22
C ASP A 211 -33.72 -2.66 0.35
N ARG A 212 -32.42 -2.41 0.53
CA ARG A 212 -31.32 -3.09 -0.19
C ARG A 212 -30.54 -4.10 0.65
N GLU A 213 -31.04 -4.43 1.83
CA GLU A 213 -30.37 -5.36 2.76
C GLU A 213 -28.93 -4.90 3.14
N ARG A 214 -28.68 -3.59 3.17
CA ARG A 214 -27.37 -3.00 3.50
C ARG A 214 -27.25 -2.57 4.96
N LEU A 215 -28.37 -2.47 5.67
CA LEU A 215 -28.40 -2.06 7.07
C LEU A 215 -28.14 -3.26 8.00
N PHE A 216 -27.27 -3.10 8.98
CA PHE A 216 -26.92 -4.17 9.93
C PHE A 216 -28.13 -4.57 10.81
N ALA A 217 -28.20 -5.85 11.19
CA ALA A 217 -29.35 -6.41 11.90
C ALA A 217 -29.63 -5.72 13.25
N ASP A 218 -28.59 -5.34 13.98
CA ASP A 218 -28.71 -4.61 15.25
C ASP A 218 -29.25 -3.19 15.09
N ARG A 219 -28.98 -2.55 13.94
CA ARG A 219 -29.48 -1.22 13.61
C ARG A 219 -30.93 -1.27 13.20
N VAL A 220 -31.32 -2.33 12.49
CA VAL A 220 -32.73 -2.65 12.22
C VAL A 220 -33.49 -2.80 13.53
N GLU A 221 -32.99 -3.61 14.46
CA GLU A 221 -33.60 -3.81 15.78
C GLU A 221 -33.75 -2.50 16.56
N GLN A 222 -32.70 -1.66 16.59
CA GLN A 222 -32.74 -0.36 17.28
C GLN A 222 -33.77 0.60 16.68
N LEU A 223 -33.96 0.61 15.37
CA LEU A 223 -34.97 1.45 14.70
C LEU A 223 -36.39 0.90 14.92
N GLU A 224 -36.57 -0.42 14.81
CA GLU A 224 -37.86 -1.07 15.04
C GLU A 224 -38.32 -0.98 16.51
N ALA A 225 -37.39 -0.77 17.45
CA ALA A 225 -37.71 -0.48 18.84
C ALA A 225 -38.34 0.90 19.07
N ILE A 226 -38.21 1.84 18.11
CA ILE A 226 -38.84 3.17 18.22
C ILE A 226 -40.34 3.02 17.92
N PRO A 227 -41.24 3.43 18.85
CA PRO A 227 -42.67 3.37 18.59
C PRO A 227 -43.01 4.18 17.33
N THR A 228 -43.92 3.66 16.50
CA THR A 228 -44.34 4.25 15.22
C THR A 228 -43.30 4.26 14.09
N TRP A 229 -42.12 3.63 14.25
CA TRP A 229 -41.20 3.45 13.13
C TRP A 229 -41.83 2.67 11.98
N SER A 230 -41.56 3.12 10.76
CA SER A 230 -41.97 2.45 9.52
C SER A 230 -40.83 2.53 8.50
N TRP A 231 -40.55 1.39 7.86
CA TRP A 231 -39.63 1.29 6.72
C TRP A 231 -40.20 1.91 5.45
N GLU A 232 -41.53 2.00 5.34
CA GLU A 232 -42.20 2.71 4.25
C GLU A 232 -42.16 4.23 4.50
N PRO A 233 -41.85 5.04 3.48
CA PRO A 233 -41.93 6.48 3.59
C PRO A 233 -43.39 6.97 3.74
N PRO A 234 -43.63 8.08 4.46
CA PRO A 234 -44.98 8.62 4.63
C PRO A 234 -45.61 9.05 3.30
N ASP A 235 -46.94 8.94 3.20
CA ASP A 235 -47.79 9.43 2.10
C ASP A 235 -47.42 8.96 0.67
N GLY A 236 -46.95 7.71 0.51
CA GLY A 236 -46.65 7.17 -0.83
C GLY A 236 -45.53 7.92 -1.56
N ARG A 237 -44.68 8.63 -0.80
CA ARG A 237 -43.47 9.26 -1.32
C ARG A 237 -42.53 8.19 -1.88
N GLU A 238 -41.78 8.56 -2.91
CA GLU A 238 -40.75 7.69 -3.46
C GLU A 238 -39.53 7.67 -2.54
N LEU A 239 -39.00 6.46 -2.31
CA LEU A 239 -37.73 6.26 -1.63
C LEU A 239 -36.61 6.75 -2.56
N LEU A 240 -36.00 7.89 -2.25
CA LEU A 240 -34.96 8.46 -3.10
C LEU A 240 -33.57 7.86 -2.76
N PRO A 241 -32.74 7.55 -3.77
CA PRO A 241 -31.36 7.15 -3.53
C PRO A 241 -30.58 8.27 -2.80
N PRO A 242 -29.68 7.93 -1.87
CA PRO A 242 -28.64 8.86 -1.48
C PRO A 242 -27.81 9.24 -2.72
N PRO A 243 -27.17 10.43 -2.74
CA PRO A 243 -26.31 10.81 -3.86
C PRO A 243 -25.28 9.71 -4.15
N ASP A 244 -25.21 9.26 -5.39
CA ASP A 244 -24.27 8.20 -5.78
C ASP A 244 -22.84 8.61 -5.42
N ALA A 245 -22.17 7.74 -4.66
CA ALA A 245 -20.76 7.91 -4.39
C ALA A 245 -19.98 7.71 -5.68
N GLU A 246 -19.11 8.66 -6.01
CA GLU A 246 -18.27 8.56 -7.20
C GLU A 246 -17.43 7.28 -7.18
N GLU A 247 -17.41 6.57 -8.31
CA GLU A 247 -16.52 5.45 -8.53
C GLU A 247 -15.13 5.94 -8.94
N VAL A 248 -14.10 5.40 -8.28
CA VAL A 248 -12.72 5.79 -8.50
C VAL A 248 -11.83 4.57 -8.64
N THR A 249 -10.79 4.68 -9.47
CA THR A 249 -9.77 3.63 -9.59
C THR A 249 -8.86 3.58 -8.37
N LEU A 250 -8.19 2.44 -8.14
CA LEU A 250 -7.14 2.34 -7.13
C LEU A 250 -5.99 3.35 -7.35
N ILE A 251 -5.70 3.72 -8.60
CA ILE A 251 -4.76 4.81 -8.93
C ILE A 251 -5.21 6.13 -8.27
N ARG A 252 -6.44 6.56 -8.54
CA ARG A 252 -6.99 7.81 -7.98
C ARG A 252 -7.11 7.72 -6.47
N ALA A 253 -7.61 6.59 -5.94
CA ALA A 253 -7.75 6.38 -4.52
C ALA A 253 -6.41 6.48 -3.76
N THR A 254 -5.33 5.99 -4.36
CA THR A 254 -3.98 6.07 -3.78
C THR A 254 -3.46 7.51 -3.78
N ARG A 255 -3.53 8.20 -4.93
CA ARG A 255 -3.04 9.59 -5.09
C ARG A 255 -3.79 10.59 -4.21
N SER A 256 -5.11 10.45 -4.12
CA SER A 256 -5.99 11.24 -3.26
C SER A 256 -6.08 10.71 -1.83
N SER A 257 -5.46 9.57 -1.53
CA SER A 257 -5.44 8.94 -0.21
C SER A 257 -6.83 8.68 0.39
N LEU A 258 -7.76 8.14 -0.41
CA LEU A 258 -9.15 7.87 0.01
C LEU A 258 -9.19 6.69 0.99
N ASN A 259 -9.78 6.88 2.16
CA ASN A 259 -9.83 5.87 3.22
C ASN A 259 -10.92 4.82 2.95
N THR A 260 -12.09 5.24 2.49
CA THR A 260 -13.23 4.33 2.28
C THR A 260 -12.95 3.31 1.18
N VAL A 261 -12.19 3.66 0.15
CA VAL A 261 -11.69 2.71 -0.86
C VAL A 261 -10.72 1.70 -0.27
N PHE A 262 -9.72 2.16 0.50
CA PHE A 262 -8.75 1.25 1.11
C PHE A 262 -9.34 0.38 2.22
N ALA A 263 -10.40 0.84 2.89
CA ALA A 263 -11.15 0.02 3.82
C ALA A 263 -11.86 -1.13 3.11
N GLN A 264 -12.56 -0.86 2.00
CA GLN A 264 -13.15 -1.90 1.14
C GLN A 264 -12.09 -2.89 0.65
N LEU A 265 -10.98 -2.37 0.11
CA LEU A 265 -9.86 -3.20 -0.34
C LEU A 265 -9.34 -4.09 0.78
N SER A 266 -9.22 -3.58 2.02
CA SER A 266 -8.75 -4.39 3.15
C SER A 266 -9.75 -5.48 3.55
N MET A 267 -11.05 -5.21 3.47
CA MET A 267 -12.08 -6.20 3.77
C MET A 267 -12.03 -7.36 2.76
N GLU A 268 -11.76 -7.07 1.48
CA GLU A 268 -11.62 -8.07 0.42
C GLU A 268 -10.29 -8.82 0.47
N LEU A 269 -9.18 -8.08 0.66
CA LEU A 269 -7.82 -8.63 0.65
C LEU A 269 -7.52 -9.45 1.92
N GLY A 270 -8.09 -9.03 3.05
CA GLY A 270 -7.80 -9.56 4.37
C GLY A 270 -6.53 -8.94 4.99
N ALA A 271 -6.64 -8.52 6.26
CA ALA A 271 -5.57 -7.84 6.99
C ALA A 271 -4.23 -8.61 7.05
N GLN A 272 -4.27 -9.95 7.10
CA GLN A 272 -3.06 -10.77 7.20
C GLN A 272 -2.14 -10.63 5.98
N ARG A 273 -2.68 -10.45 4.77
CA ARG A 273 -1.87 -10.25 3.56
C ARG A 273 -1.09 -8.94 3.63
N THR A 274 -1.70 -7.88 4.14
CA THR A 274 -1.03 -6.59 4.39
C THR A 274 0.10 -6.74 5.41
N VAL A 275 -0.11 -7.49 6.49
CA VAL A 275 0.94 -7.78 7.49
C VAL A 275 2.11 -8.56 6.87
N ASN A 276 1.82 -9.61 6.10
CA ASN A 276 2.85 -10.42 5.46
C ASN A 276 3.66 -9.60 4.45
N MET A 277 3.00 -8.74 3.67
CA MET A 277 3.67 -7.81 2.76
C MET A 277 4.54 -6.80 3.52
N ALA A 278 4.04 -6.22 4.62
CA ALA A 278 4.81 -5.31 5.48
C ALA A 278 6.13 -5.96 5.93
N ARG A 279 6.08 -7.23 6.37
CA ARG A 279 7.28 -7.99 6.77
C ARG A 279 8.28 -8.17 5.63
N ARG A 280 7.79 -8.53 4.45
CA ARG A 280 8.63 -8.74 3.25
C ARG A 280 9.28 -7.44 2.77
N LEU A 281 8.56 -6.32 2.83
CA LEU A 281 9.10 -5.01 2.49
C LEU A 281 10.11 -4.47 3.53
N GLY A 282 10.16 -5.06 4.72
CA GLY A 282 11.20 -4.75 5.71
C GLY A 282 10.70 -4.15 7.03
N ILE A 283 9.38 -4.04 7.24
CA ILE A 283 8.81 -3.55 8.50
C ILE A 283 9.01 -4.60 9.60
N ARG A 284 9.76 -4.24 10.65
CA ARG A 284 10.09 -5.08 11.81
C ARG A 284 9.25 -4.76 13.04
N SER A 285 8.68 -3.57 13.15
CA SER A 285 7.66 -3.26 14.18
C SER A 285 6.47 -4.23 14.15
N PRO A 286 5.85 -4.54 15.31
CA PRO A 286 4.67 -5.41 15.37
C PRO A 286 3.45 -4.74 14.72
N ILE A 287 2.97 -5.32 13.61
CA ILE A 287 1.74 -4.89 12.94
C ILE A 287 0.62 -5.88 13.28
N GLN A 288 -0.48 -5.38 13.82
CA GLN A 288 -1.63 -6.23 14.17
C GLN A 288 -2.35 -6.72 12.89
N PRO A 289 -2.91 -7.93 12.84
CA PRO A 289 -3.66 -8.41 11.66
C PRO A 289 -5.13 -7.95 11.70
N VAL A 290 -5.36 -6.63 11.75
CA VAL A 290 -6.71 -6.02 11.75
C VAL A 290 -6.91 -5.10 10.55
N ASN A 291 -8.14 -5.02 10.01
CA ASN A 291 -8.44 -4.30 8.77
C ASN A 291 -8.15 -2.79 8.86
N SER A 292 -8.28 -2.19 10.05
CA SER A 292 -7.93 -0.79 10.28
C SER A 292 -6.46 -0.46 10.01
N ASN A 293 -5.56 -1.45 10.03
CA ASN A 293 -4.15 -1.23 9.74
C ASN A 293 -3.85 -0.89 8.28
N VAL A 294 -4.78 -1.13 7.35
CA VAL A 294 -4.66 -0.56 5.99
C VAL A 294 -4.54 0.97 6.03
N LEU A 295 -5.08 1.61 7.08
CA LEU A 295 -5.01 3.03 7.36
C LEU A 295 -3.89 3.40 8.35
N GLY A 296 -3.05 2.45 8.74
CA GLY A 296 -1.84 2.66 9.56
C GLY A 296 -2.08 2.90 11.05
N THR A 297 -3.02 2.17 11.66
CA THR A 297 -3.31 2.26 13.10
C THR A 297 -2.26 1.62 14.03
N SER A 298 -1.38 0.77 13.50
CA SER A 298 -0.25 0.20 14.25
C SER A 298 0.95 1.13 14.23
N ASN A 299 1.76 1.04 15.29
CA ASN A 299 3.00 1.79 15.39
C ASN A 299 4.09 1.13 14.52
N ALA A 300 4.82 1.95 13.78
CA ALA A 300 6.05 1.55 13.09
C ALA A 300 7.12 2.63 13.24
N THR A 301 8.39 2.24 13.14
CA THR A 301 9.52 3.16 13.23
C THR A 301 9.78 3.87 11.91
N MET A 302 10.48 5.00 11.90
CA MET A 302 10.85 5.65 10.64
C MET A 302 11.86 4.81 9.85
N LEU A 303 12.68 4.01 10.52
CA LEU A 303 13.49 3.00 9.84
C LEU A 303 12.63 1.94 9.15
N ASP A 304 11.55 1.47 9.77
CA ASP A 304 10.65 0.51 9.14
C ASP A 304 10.02 1.09 7.87
N MET A 305 9.52 2.33 7.97
CA MET A 305 8.91 3.03 6.83
C MET A 305 9.91 3.28 5.72
N ALA A 306 11.11 3.75 6.06
CA ALA A 306 12.17 3.97 5.08
C ALA A 306 12.63 2.65 4.45
N SER A 307 12.70 1.55 5.20
CA SER A 307 13.04 0.21 4.66
C SER A 307 11.97 -0.31 3.70
N ALA A 308 10.69 -0.11 4.03
CA ALA A 308 9.59 -0.51 3.17
C ALA A 308 9.60 0.23 1.82
N TYR A 309 9.82 1.54 1.87
CA TYR A 309 9.88 2.38 0.66
C TYR A 309 11.20 2.17 -0.10
N HIS A 310 12.28 1.82 0.58
CA HIS A 310 13.56 1.45 -0.03
C HIS A 310 13.42 0.18 -0.86
N THR A 311 12.65 -0.79 -0.38
CA THR A 311 12.33 -2.00 -1.15
C THR A 311 11.54 -1.66 -2.42
N LEU A 312 10.60 -0.70 -2.37
CA LEU A 312 9.87 -0.23 -3.55
C LEU A 312 10.79 0.50 -4.53
N ALA A 313 11.60 1.44 -4.03
CA ALA A 313 12.61 2.18 -4.80
C ALA A 313 13.60 1.23 -5.49
N ASN A 314 13.96 0.15 -4.80
CA ASN A 314 14.86 -0.90 -5.29
C ASN A 314 14.10 -2.01 -6.05
N ARG A 315 13.01 -1.65 -6.73
CA ARG A 315 12.23 -2.51 -7.65
C ARG A 315 11.85 -3.86 -7.03
N GLY A 316 11.41 -3.82 -5.78
CA GLY A 316 10.93 -4.98 -5.03
C GLY A 316 12.03 -5.82 -4.37
N VAL A 317 13.29 -5.38 -4.38
CA VAL A 317 14.39 -6.09 -3.72
C VAL A 317 14.64 -5.49 -2.33
N ALA A 318 14.33 -6.26 -1.29
CA ALA A 318 14.56 -5.88 0.09
C ALA A 318 16.02 -6.08 0.49
N ILE A 319 16.59 -5.09 1.18
CA ILE A 319 17.93 -5.10 1.73
C ILE A 319 17.84 -4.63 3.18
N ALA A 320 18.41 -5.40 4.11
CA ALA A 320 18.40 -5.02 5.51
C ALA A 320 19.22 -3.73 5.74
N PRO A 321 18.69 -2.75 6.49
CA PRO A 321 19.41 -1.52 6.76
C PRO A 321 20.65 -1.75 7.63
N SER A 322 21.70 -0.97 7.44
CA SER A 322 22.89 -0.96 8.29
C SER A 322 23.44 0.44 8.52
N TYR A 323 23.88 0.66 9.76
CA TYR A 323 24.53 1.89 10.24
C TYR A 323 26.06 1.77 10.28
N VAL A 324 26.56 0.53 10.23
CA VAL A 324 27.98 0.20 10.38
C VAL A 324 28.42 -0.53 9.13
N SER A 325 29.44 -0.03 8.46
CA SER A 325 30.01 -0.66 7.28
C SER A 325 31.14 -1.63 7.67
N LYS A 326 31.95 -1.27 8.68
CA LYS A 326 33.14 -2.03 9.05
C LYS A 326 33.53 -1.83 10.51
N VAL A 327 34.06 -2.88 11.14
CA VAL A 327 34.70 -2.82 12.46
C VAL A 327 36.10 -3.44 12.35
N THR A 328 37.10 -2.68 12.76
CA THR A 328 38.52 -3.05 12.70
C THR A 328 39.21 -2.87 14.04
N ARG A 329 40.31 -3.57 14.27
CA ARG A 329 41.26 -3.28 15.35
C ARG A 329 42.17 -2.11 14.98
N ALA A 330 42.85 -1.56 15.98
CA ALA A 330 43.87 -0.52 15.81
C ALA A 330 45.02 -0.93 14.87
N ASP A 331 45.30 -2.24 14.75
CA ASP A 331 46.31 -2.79 13.83
C ASP A 331 45.81 -2.94 12.38
N GLY A 332 44.55 -2.56 12.09
CA GLY A 332 43.92 -2.66 10.77
C GLY A 332 43.19 -4.00 10.50
N THR A 333 43.27 -4.97 11.41
CA THR A 333 42.58 -6.26 11.25
C THR A 333 41.07 -6.05 11.22
N THR A 334 40.41 -6.50 10.16
CA THR A 334 38.94 -6.45 10.04
C THR A 334 38.31 -7.57 10.86
N LEU A 335 37.46 -7.20 11.82
CA LEU A 335 36.73 -8.15 12.66
C LEU A 335 35.36 -8.46 12.08
N TRP A 336 34.73 -7.44 11.50
CA TRP A 336 33.41 -7.56 10.92
C TRP A 336 33.26 -6.51 9.82
N SER A 337 32.57 -6.90 8.75
CA SER A 337 32.14 -5.98 7.69
C SER A 337 30.69 -6.29 7.35
N TRP A 338 29.93 -5.24 7.09
CA TRP A 338 28.56 -5.41 6.65
C TRP A 338 28.56 -6.12 5.29
N THR A 339 27.70 -7.13 5.17
CA THR A 339 27.52 -7.92 3.96
C THR A 339 26.11 -7.70 3.45
N ARG A 340 26.00 -7.17 2.24
CA ARG A 340 24.73 -6.94 1.56
C ARG A 340 24.03 -8.27 1.34
N THR A 341 22.93 -8.48 2.06
CA THR A 341 22.00 -9.59 1.81
C THR A 341 20.77 -9.04 1.13
N GLN A 342 20.39 -9.63 0.00
CA GLN A 342 19.26 -9.19 -0.80
C GLN A 342 18.23 -10.31 -0.89
N SER A 343 16.96 -9.94 -0.88
CA SER A 343 15.85 -10.86 -1.11
C SER A 343 14.80 -10.18 -1.97
N ARG A 344 14.24 -10.90 -2.95
CA ARG A 344 13.12 -10.38 -3.74
C ARG A 344 11.86 -10.43 -2.87
N ALA A 345 11.38 -9.26 -2.47
CA ALA A 345 10.17 -9.09 -1.69
C ALA A 345 8.94 -8.83 -2.56
N LEU A 346 9.12 -8.27 -3.77
CA LEU A 346 8.03 -7.97 -4.71
C LEU A 346 8.53 -8.14 -6.15
N ASP A 347 7.64 -8.52 -7.07
CA ASP A 347 7.95 -8.52 -8.51
C ASP A 347 8.30 -7.10 -8.96
N ALA A 348 9.35 -6.97 -9.78
CA ALA A 348 9.84 -5.65 -10.22
C ALA A 348 8.75 -4.87 -10.98
N ARG A 349 7.93 -5.52 -11.79
CA ARG A 349 6.83 -4.88 -12.53
C ARG A 349 5.76 -4.35 -11.59
N ILE A 350 5.49 -5.04 -10.48
CA ILE A 350 4.58 -4.54 -9.45
C ILE A 350 5.20 -3.34 -8.74
N ALA A 351 6.48 -3.40 -8.38
CA ALA A 351 7.19 -2.27 -7.74
C ALA A 351 7.26 -1.04 -8.66
N ASP A 352 7.45 -1.24 -9.97
CA ASP A 352 7.47 -0.16 -10.97
C ASP A 352 6.07 0.47 -11.12
N ARG A 353 5.00 -0.35 -11.16
CA ARG A 353 3.60 0.15 -11.13
C ARG A 353 3.29 0.92 -9.85
N MET A 354 3.71 0.40 -8.71
CA MET A 354 3.58 1.08 -7.41
C MET A 354 4.26 2.44 -7.46
N THR A 355 5.49 2.49 -7.98
CA THR A 355 6.27 3.73 -8.12
C THR A 355 5.52 4.75 -8.98
N TRP A 356 5.03 4.36 -10.15
CA TRP A 356 4.28 5.27 -11.03
C TRP A 356 2.98 5.82 -10.39
N ILE A 357 2.28 5.02 -9.58
CA ILE A 357 1.12 5.51 -8.83
C ILE A 357 1.55 6.52 -7.76
N LEU A 358 2.66 6.24 -7.06
CA LEU A 358 3.21 7.06 -6.00
C LEU A 358 3.88 8.35 -6.50
N GLU A 359 4.43 8.39 -7.71
CA GLU A 359 4.87 9.62 -8.39
C GLU A 359 3.71 10.61 -8.45
N GLY A 360 2.54 10.15 -8.91
CA GLY A 360 1.36 11.00 -8.97
C GLY A 360 0.79 11.44 -7.61
N THR A 361 1.26 10.89 -6.48
CA THR A 361 0.93 11.45 -5.16
C THR A 361 1.67 12.75 -4.90
N ILE A 362 2.88 12.90 -5.46
CA ILE A 362 3.67 14.12 -5.42
C ILE A 362 3.19 15.05 -6.54
N GLU A 363 3.11 14.60 -7.79
CA GLU A 363 2.82 15.51 -8.93
C GLU A 363 1.44 16.19 -8.85
N GLN A 364 0.42 15.46 -8.38
CA GLN A 364 -0.98 15.88 -8.45
C GLN A 364 -1.79 15.53 -7.20
N GLY A 365 -1.12 15.08 -6.13
CA GLY A 365 -1.78 14.49 -4.97
C GLY A 365 -1.49 15.21 -3.65
N THR A 366 -1.72 14.48 -2.57
CA THR A 366 -1.56 14.98 -1.19
C THR A 366 -0.13 15.34 -0.81
N GLY A 367 0.86 14.86 -1.58
CA GLY A 367 2.30 15.00 -1.33
C GLY A 367 2.99 16.12 -2.11
N TRP A 368 2.27 16.99 -2.82
CA TRP A 368 2.86 17.94 -3.78
C TRP A 368 3.95 18.88 -3.25
N ARG A 369 3.99 19.15 -1.94
CA ARG A 369 5.08 19.93 -1.33
C ARG A 369 6.42 19.20 -1.28
N ALA A 370 6.43 17.89 -1.56
CA ALA A 370 7.64 17.09 -1.71
C ALA A 370 8.21 17.12 -3.14
N GLN A 371 7.61 17.88 -4.08
CA GLN A 371 8.09 17.96 -5.45
C GLN A 371 9.52 18.51 -5.52
N LEU A 372 10.43 17.72 -6.09
CA LEU A 372 11.80 18.10 -6.41
C LEU A 372 11.86 18.76 -7.79
N GLU A 373 12.75 19.73 -7.95
CA GLU A 373 12.95 20.42 -9.23
C GLU A 373 13.75 19.53 -10.19
N GLY A 374 13.18 19.24 -11.36
CA GLY A 374 13.87 18.51 -12.45
C GLY A 374 14.22 17.04 -12.14
N ARG A 375 13.72 16.47 -11.04
CA ARG A 375 14.03 15.11 -10.60
C ARG A 375 12.74 14.34 -10.24
N PRO A 376 12.55 13.12 -10.76
CA PRO A 376 11.37 12.32 -10.42
C PRO A 376 11.46 11.84 -8.97
N ALA A 377 10.30 11.82 -8.30
CA ALA A 377 10.16 11.38 -6.92
C ALA A 377 8.80 10.69 -6.74
N ALA A 378 8.78 9.66 -5.92
CA ALA A 378 7.58 8.91 -5.56
C ALA A 378 7.42 8.91 -4.05
N GLY A 379 6.18 8.99 -3.54
CA GLY A 379 5.99 8.96 -2.09
C GLY A 379 4.54 8.94 -1.66
N LYS A 380 4.34 8.86 -0.33
CA LYS A 380 3.02 8.80 0.27
C LYS A 380 2.97 9.56 1.59
N THR A 381 1.88 10.30 1.75
CA THR A 381 1.49 10.93 3.01
C THR A 381 0.82 9.93 3.96
N GLY A 382 1.10 10.09 5.25
CA GLY A 382 0.41 9.45 6.36
C GLY A 382 -0.05 10.48 7.38
N THR A 383 -1.28 10.36 7.86
CA THR A 383 -1.85 11.21 8.91
C THR A 383 -2.79 10.36 9.77
N THR A 384 -2.73 10.51 11.09
CA THR A 384 -3.65 9.82 12.01
C THR A 384 -4.97 10.57 12.16
N GLN A 385 -6.00 9.87 12.68
CA GLN A 385 -7.38 10.36 12.73
C GLN A 385 -7.57 11.66 13.53
N ASN A 386 -6.61 12.02 14.38
CA ASN A 386 -6.61 13.25 15.19
C ASN A 386 -5.45 14.22 14.84
N TYR A 387 -4.75 14.02 13.72
CA TYR A 387 -3.55 14.79 13.37
C TYR A 387 -2.46 14.74 14.45
N ALA A 388 -2.39 13.64 15.21
CA ALA A 388 -1.43 13.48 16.29
C ALA A 388 -0.04 13.08 15.76
N ASP A 389 -0.03 12.34 14.65
CA ASP A 389 1.18 11.89 13.98
C ASP A 389 1.03 12.16 12.48
N ALA A 390 2.09 12.72 11.87
CA ALA A 390 2.16 13.01 10.46
C ALA A 390 3.43 12.39 9.87
N VAL A 391 3.29 11.68 8.75
CA VAL A 391 4.39 10.95 8.09
C VAL A 391 4.45 11.31 6.62
N PHE A 392 5.65 11.43 6.09
CA PHE A 392 5.89 11.37 4.65
C PHE A 392 7.02 10.37 4.39
N ALA A 393 6.74 9.34 3.60
CA ALA A 393 7.73 8.38 3.14
C ALA A 393 7.82 8.46 1.62
N GLY A 394 9.02 8.66 1.09
CA GLY A 394 9.23 8.86 -0.34
C GLY A 394 10.65 8.54 -0.76
N TYR A 395 10.85 8.43 -2.07
CA TYR A 395 12.10 8.02 -2.67
C TYR A 395 12.29 8.60 -4.07
N THR A 396 13.53 8.61 -4.50
CA THR A 396 14.01 8.73 -5.88
C THR A 396 14.64 7.38 -6.28
N PRO A 397 15.12 7.20 -7.53
CA PRO A 397 15.87 5.99 -7.88
C PRO A 397 17.11 5.76 -6.99
N GLN A 398 17.68 6.83 -6.40
CA GLN A 398 18.97 6.79 -5.72
C GLN A 398 18.86 6.87 -4.19
N MET A 399 17.82 7.52 -3.65
CA MET A 399 17.68 7.76 -2.22
C MET A 399 16.26 7.50 -1.74
N THR A 400 16.12 7.01 -0.51
CA THR A 400 14.83 6.85 0.18
C THR A 400 14.85 7.58 1.51
N THR A 401 13.81 8.36 1.80
CA THR A 401 13.69 9.08 3.06
C THR A 401 12.30 8.91 3.67
N ALA A 402 12.24 8.67 4.97
CA ALA A 402 11.00 8.73 5.76
C ALA A 402 11.12 9.81 6.84
N VAL A 403 10.07 10.62 6.96
CA VAL A 403 9.97 11.71 7.93
C VAL A 403 8.69 11.53 8.74
N TRP A 404 8.80 11.64 10.07
CA TRP A 404 7.68 11.77 10.99
C TRP A 404 7.74 13.11 11.70
N VAL A 405 6.57 13.65 12.03
CA VAL A 405 6.37 14.82 12.90
C VAL A 405 5.21 14.53 13.85
N GLY A 406 5.39 14.82 15.14
CA GLY A 406 4.38 14.59 16.18
C GLY A 406 4.89 14.92 17.57
N PHE A 407 4.03 14.84 18.59
CA PHE A 407 4.45 15.06 19.97
C PHE A 407 5.08 13.78 20.56
N PRO A 408 6.32 13.83 21.06
CA PRO A 408 6.98 12.64 21.60
C PRO A 408 6.27 12.02 22.81
N GLU A 409 5.65 12.85 23.63
CA GLU A 409 5.12 12.49 24.94
C GLU A 409 3.76 11.78 24.83
N ALA A 410 2.94 12.15 23.85
CA ALA A 410 1.61 11.61 23.67
C ALA A 410 1.04 11.89 22.27
N GLN A 411 -0.07 11.23 21.93
CA GLN A 411 -0.84 11.51 20.71
C GLN A 411 -1.65 12.82 20.84
N ILE A 412 -0.94 13.94 20.86
CA ILE A 412 -1.52 15.28 20.98
C ILE A 412 -1.85 15.81 19.58
N PRO A 413 -3.08 16.29 19.32
CA PRO A 413 -3.46 16.84 18.02
C PRO A 413 -2.59 18.05 17.60
N MET A 414 -1.99 17.96 16.42
CA MET A 414 -1.24 19.06 15.79
C MET A 414 -2.16 19.95 14.93
N ILE A 415 -3.09 20.61 15.61
CA ILE A 415 -4.00 21.62 15.05
C ILE A 415 -3.97 22.87 15.95
N PRO A 416 -4.38 24.05 15.46
CA PRO A 416 -4.51 25.21 16.33
C PRO A 416 -5.45 24.94 17.52
N PRO A 417 -5.09 25.36 18.75
CA PRO A 417 -3.95 26.20 19.11
C PRO A 417 -2.65 25.46 19.46
N THR A 418 -2.61 24.13 19.49
CA THR A 418 -1.41 23.35 19.85
C THR A 418 -0.25 23.54 18.88
N THR A 419 -0.58 23.82 17.62
CA THR A 419 0.37 24.22 16.58
C THR A 419 -0.17 25.42 15.80
N GLU A 420 0.70 26.24 15.22
CA GLU A 420 0.29 27.43 14.46
C GLU A 420 -0.56 27.11 13.22
N ARG A 421 -0.45 25.88 12.74
CA ARG A 421 -1.18 25.35 11.59
C ARG A 421 -1.58 23.91 11.83
N LYS A 422 -2.55 23.44 11.05
CA LYS A 422 -2.87 22.02 10.94
C LYS A 422 -1.69 21.27 10.29
N VAL A 423 -1.11 20.30 11.00
CA VAL A 423 0.00 19.46 10.54
C VAL A 423 -0.55 18.12 10.06
N TYR A 424 -0.11 17.70 8.88
CA TYR A 424 -0.40 16.42 8.24
C TYR A 424 0.74 16.04 7.31
N GLY A 425 0.76 14.80 6.78
CA GLY A 425 1.90 14.29 5.99
C GLY A 425 2.38 15.21 4.86
N GLY A 426 1.49 15.97 4.20
CA GLY A 426 1.82 16.93 3.14
C GLY A 426 2.25 18.33 3.59
N THR A 427 2.55 18.52 4.89
CA THR A 427 3.04 19.78 5.48
C THR A 427 4.48 19.64 5.95
N TYR A 428 4.78 19.78 7.25
CA TYR A 428 6.14 19.69 7.77
C TYR A 428 6.87 18.41 7.33
N PRO A 429 6.28 17.20 7.37
CA PRO A 429 6.99 16.00 6.91
C PRO A 429 7.42 16.06 5.44
N ALA A 430 6.54 16.47 4.52
CA ALA A 430 6.86 16.59 3.10
C ALA A 430 7.87 17.70 2.79
N MET A 431 7.82 18.82 3.52
CA MET A 431 8.77 19.93 3.34
C MET A 431 10.16 19.60 3.90
N ILE A 432 10.23 18.97 5.07
CA ILE A 432 11.49 18.43 5.61
C ILE A 432 12.05 17.38 4.66
N TRP A 433 11.21 16.44 4.19
CA TRP A 433 11.63 15.42 3.22
C TRP A 433 12.23 16.06 1.96
N LYS A 434 11.60 17.13 1.46
CA LYS A 434 12.09 17.86 0.28
C LYS A 434 13.49 18.41 0.51
N ASP A 435 13.69 19.19 1.56
CA ASP A 435 14.99 19.83 1.84
C ASP A 435 16.10 18.79 2.05
N VAL A 436 15.79 17.70 2.77
CA VAL A 436 16.73 16.57 2.94
C VAL A 436 17.08 15.91 1.62
N MET A 437 16.08 15.71 0.76
CA MET A 437 16.31 15.07 -0.53
C MET A 437 17.01 16.00 -1.53
N GLU A 438 16.79 17.31 -1.48
CA GLU A 438 17.57 18.27 -2.26
C GLU A 438 19.05 18.22 -1.86
N ALA A 439 19.35 18.20 -0.57
CA ALA A 439 20.72 18.03 -0.07
C ALA A 439 21.32 16.65 -0.46
N ALA A 440 20.54 15.57 -0.32
CA ALA A 440 20.99 14.21 -0.66
C ALA A 440 21.34 14.04 -2.14
N HIS A 441 20.82 14.89 -3.03
CA HIS A 441 21.07 14.83 -4.46
C HIS A 441 22.03 15.93 -4.96
N GLU A 442 22.64 16.70 -4.06
CA GLU A 442 23.60 17.73 -4.46
C GLU A 442 24.76 17.10 -5.26
N GLY A 443 25.00 17.61 -6.46
CA GLY A 443 26.04 17.09 -7.37
C GLY A 443 25.72 15.73 -8.03
N MET A 444 24.57 15.13 -7.76
CA MET A 444 24.17 13.85 -8.37
C MET A 444 23.52 14.04 -9.73
N THR A 445 23.80 13.12 -10.66
CA THR A 445 23.07 13.05 -11.93
C THR A 445 21.62 12.65 -11.70
N VAL A 446 20.71 13.18 -12.52
CA VAL A 446 19.30 12.81 -12.45
C VAL A 446 19.12 11.41 -13.02
N GLU A 447 18.54 10.52 -12.23
CA GLU A 447 18.08 9.21 -12.68
C GLU A 447 16.57 9.19 -12.76
N HIS A 448 16.04 8.33 -13.62
CA HIS A 448 14.60 8.14 -13.81
C HIS A 448 14.19 6.76 -13.32
N PHE A 449 12.95 6.65 -12.83
CA PHE A 449 12.36 5.36 -12.54
C PHE A 449 12.19 4.53 -13.82
N ALA A 450 12.08 3.22 -13.66
CA ALA A 450 11.70 2.36 -14.77
C ALA A 450 10.29 2.74 -15.26
N GLY A 451 10.12 2.85 -16.58
CA GLY A 451 8.80 3.08 -17.18
C GLY A 451 7.84 1.93 -16.90
N LEU A 452 6.54 2.20 -17.03
CA LEU A 452 5.53 1.15 -16.88
C LEU A 452 5.82 -0.01 -17.86
N PRO A 453 5.89 -1.26 -17.38
CA PRO A 453 5.91 -2.41 -18.27
C PRO A 453 4.65 -2.39 -19.14
N SER A 454 4.78 -2.69 -20.44
CA SER A 454 3.62 -2.94 -21.30
C SER A 454 2.71 -4.01 -20.68
N GLU A 455 1.40 -3.86 -20.83
CA GLU A 455 0.41 -4.70 -20.14
C GLU A 455 0.73 -6.20 -20.31
N LEU A 456 0.54 -6.96 -19.23
CA LEU A 456 0.40 -8.41 -19.36
C LEU A 456 -0.73 -8.65 -20.39
N PRO A 457 -0.58 -9.54 -21.39
CA PRO A 457 -1.74 -10.01 -22.12
C PRO A 457 -2.75 -10.49 -21.09
N ALA A 458 -4.01 -10.05 -21.26
CA ALA A 458 -5.11 -10.50 -20.42
C ALA A 458 -4.96 -12.00 -20.22
N VAL A 459 -4.90 -12.45 -18.96
CA VAL A 459 -5.18 -13.84 -18.65
C VAL A 459 -6.62 -14.06 -19.13
N ILE A 460 -6.76 -14.53 -20.37
CA ILE A 460 -7.97 -15.19 -20.81
C ILE A 460 -8.02 -16.40 -19.89
N THR A 461 -8.90 -16.34 -18.91
CA THR A 461 -9.35 -17.53 -18.21
C THR A 461 -10.36 -18.20 -19.15
N PRO A 462 -10.01 -19.24 -19.92
CA PRO A 462 -11.01 -20.27 -20.15
C PRO A 462 -11.26 -20.88 -18.77
N ILE A 463 -12.50 -20.87 -18.31
CA ILE A 463 -12.92 -21.70 -17.17
C ILE A 463 -12.54 -23.14 -17.53
N PRO A 464 -11.56 -23.79 -16.87
CA PRO A 464 -11.31 -25.20 -17.12
C PRO A 464 -12.41 -25.98 -16.40
N ALA A 465 -13.09 -26.85 -17.13
CA ALA A 465 -13.86 -27.93 -16.52
C ALA A 465 -12.93 -28.72 -15.59
N SER A 466 -13.40 -29.06 -14.39
CA SER A 466 -12.65 -29.87 -13.41
C SER A 466 -11.99 -31.08 -14.08
N PRO A 467 -10.66 -31.28 -13.93
CA PRO A 467 -10.04 -32.52 -14.36
C PRO A 467 -10.43 -33.64 -13.39
N VAL A 468 -10.85 -34.77 -13.95
CA VAL A 468 -11.11 -36.01 -13.22
C VAL A 468 -9.77 -36.58 -12.74
N ALA A 469 -9.62 -36.78 -11.43
CA ALA A 469 -8.45 -37.43 -10.83
C ALA A 469 -8.32 -38.90 -11.30
N PRO A 470 -7.09 -39.45 -11.46
CA PRO A 470 -6.92 -40.88 -11.64
C PRO A 470 -7.29 -41.62 -10.36
N ALA A 471 -7.95 -42.78 -10.50
CA ALA A 471 -8.41 -43.58 -9.37
C ALA A 471 -7.23 -44.09 -8.53
N VAL A 472 -7.15 -43.64 -7.28
CA VAL A 472 -6.26 -44.22 -6.26
C VAL A 472 -6.92 -45.49 -5.75
N THR A 473 -6.24 -46.64 -5.90
CA THR A 473 -6.65 -47.90 -5.26
C THR A 473 -6.33 -47.82 -3.77
N GLU A 474 -7.36 -47.83 -2.92
CA GLU A 474 -7.23 -47.89 -1.46
C GLU A 474 -6.52 -49.19 -1.03
N ALA A 475 -5.49 -49.07 -0.19
CA ALA A 475 -4.85 -50.21 0.46
C ALA A 475 -5.63 -50.55 1.74
N VAL A 476 -6.13 -51.78 1.84
CA VAL A 476 -6.84 -52.31 3.01
C VAL A 476 -5.90 -53.23 3.79
N GLU A 477 -5.67 -52.93 5.07
CA GLU A 477 -5.11 -53.90 6.02
C GLU A 477 -6.21 -54.40 6.98
N VAL A 478 -6.10 -55.67 7.34
CA VAL A 478 -7.04 -56.39 8.21
C VAL A 478 -6.35 -56.61 9.55
N ASP A 479 -6.97 -56.16 10.65
CA ASP A 479 -6.44 -56.39 11.99
C ASP A 479 -6.56 -57.88 12.42
N GLU A 480 -5.94 -58.24 13.55
CA GLU A 480 -5.95 -59.61 14.09
C GLU A 480 -7.35 -60.14 14.46
N VAL A 481 -8.40 -59.33 14.32
CA VAL A 481 -9.81 -59.67 14.62
C VAL A 481 -10.67 -59.70 13.35
N GLY A 482 -10.10 -59.41 12.17
CA GLY A 482 -10.80 -59.52 10.88
C GLY A 482 -11.61 -58.27 10.51
N GLN A 483 -11.33 -57.11 11.10
CA GLN A 483 -12.01 -55.86 10.79
C GLN A 483 -11.21 -55.04 9.77
N GLU A 484 -11.86 -54.61 8.68
CA GLU A 484 -11.26 -53.72 7.67
C GLU A 484 -11.07 -52.32 8.29
N ILE A 485 -9.83 -51.85 8.34
CA ILE A 485 -9.50 -50.48 8.76
C ILE A 485 -9.25 -49.66 7.50
N ILE A 486 -10.13 -48.68 7.22
CA ILE A 486 -9.91 -47.68 6.18
C ILE A 486 -8.90 -46.66 6.73
N LEU A 487 -7.68 -46.64 6.18
CA LEU A 487 -6.72 -45.59 6.47
C LEU A 487 -7.17 -44.32 5.76
N SER A 488 -7.63 -43.32 6.51
CA SER A 488 -7.87 -41.97 5.96
C SER A 488 -6.57 -41.48 5.30
N PRO A 489 -6.59 -41.00 4.04
CA PRO A 489 -5.38 -40.50 3.39
C PRO A 489 -4.87 -39.31 4.19
N GLY A 490 -3.65 -39.44 4.72
CA GLY A 490 -3.00 -38.36 5.46
C GLY A 490 -2.65 -37.20 4.52
N THR A 491 -2.66 -35.98 5.06
CA THR A 491 -2.01 -34.84 4.40
C THR A 491 -0.52 -34.84 4.75
N VAL A 492 0.32 -34.49 3.78
CA VAL A 492 1.76 -34.34 3.94
C VAL A 492 2.16 -32.88 3.71
N ALA A 493 3.34 -32.48 4.18
CA ALA A 493 3.88 -31.17 3.85
C ALA A 493 4.12 -31.07 2.33
N THR A 494 3.68 -29.96 1.72
CA THR A 494 3.85 -29.75 0.29
C THR A 494 5.35 -29.72 -0.06
N PRO A 495 5.85 -30.60 -0.96
CA PRO A 495 7.26 -30.63 -1.34
C PRO A 495 7.72 -29.33 -1.98
N GLU A 496 8.92 -28.88 -1.63
CA GLU A 496 9.54 -27.68 -2.20
C GLU A 496 10.23 -28.03 -3.53
N VAL A 497 9.68 -27.54 -4.63
CA VAL A 497 10.20 -27.74 -5.99
C VAL A 497 10.58 -26.43 -6.70
N VAL A 498 10.26 -25.27 -6.12
CA VAL A 498 10.69 -23.95 -6.64
C VAL A 498 12.22 -23.85 -6.61
N GLY A 499 12.80 -23.38 -7.71
CA GLY A 499 14.25 -23.29 -7.90
C GLY A 499 14.90 -24.56 -8.44
N LEU A 500 14.17 -25.68 -8.54
CA LEU A 500 14.63 -26.87 -9.26
C LEU A 500 14.28 -26.77 -10.75
N THR A 501 15.02 -27.49 -11.59
CA THR A 501 14.57 -27.74 -12.97
C THR A 501 13.37 -28.69 -12.95
N LEU A 502 12.48 -28.58 -13.95
CA LEU A 502 11.32 -29.47 -14.07
C LEU A 502 11.70 -30.96 -14.04
N ALA A 503 12.86 -31.32 -14.61
CA ALA A 503 13.38 -32.68 -14.58
C ALA A 503 13.75 -33.10 -13.14
N ASN A 504 14.51 -32.28 -12.43
CA ASN A 504 14.94 -32.57 -11.05
C ASN A 504 13.75 -32.61 -10.08
N ALA A 505 12.75 -31.74 -10.27
CA ALA A 505 11.53 -31.75 -9.46
C ALA A 505 10.73 -33.05 -9.65
N ARG A 506 10.63 -33.56 -10.88
CA ARG A 506 9.96 -34.85 -11.14
C ARG A 506 10.71 -36.02 -10.51
N GLU A 507 12.04 -36.00 -10.52
CA GLU A 507 12.86 -37.03 -9.87
C GLU A 507 12.69 -37.00 -8.35
N LEU A 508 12.78 -35.82 -7.73
CA LEU A 508 12.57 -35.63 -6.30
C LEU A 508 11.19 -36.12 -5.83
N LEU A 509 10.15 -35.84 -6.61
CA LEU A 509 8.79 -36.28 -6.29
C LEU A 509 8.60 -37.79 -6.46
N ALA A 510 9.25 -38.40 -7.45
CA ALA A 510 9.22 -39.84 -7.68
C ALA A 510 9.93 -40.64 -6.57
N GLU A 511 10.95 -40.05 -5.93
CA GLU A 511 11.63 -40.63 -4.76
C GLU A 511 10.84 -40.46 -3.45
N SER A 512 9.77 -39.67 -3.45
CA SER A 512 8.95 -39.45 -2.26
C SER A 512 7.92 -40.57 -2.06
N ASP A 513 7.82 -41.11 -0.84
CA ASP A 513 6.84 -42.15 -0.48
C ASP A 513 5.38 -41.61 -0.41
N HIS A 514 5.16 -40.35 -0.77
CA HIS A 514 3.88 -39.64 -0.63
C HIS A 514 3.07 -39.55 -1.91
N GLY A 515 3.60 -40.00 -3.05
CA GLY A 515 2.87 -40.06 -4.33
C GLY A 515 2.48 -38.71 -4.93
N VAL A 516 3.08 -37.60 -4.47
CA VAL A 516 2.83 -36.25 -5.01
C VAL A 516 3.46 -36.13 -6.40
N TRP A 517 2.79 -35.49 -7.35
CA TRP A 517 3.27 -35.38 -8.74
C TRP A 517 2.92 -34.05 -9.39
N ILE A 518 3.60 -33.68 -10.48
CA ILE A 518 3.32 -32.44 -11.22
C ILE A 518 2.25 -32.71 -12.28
N ALA A 519 1.05 -32.15 -12.12
CA ALA A 519 -0.06 -32.30 -13.05
C ALA A 519 -0.03 -31.30 -14.21
N GLU A 520 0.41 -30.08 -13.96
CA GLU A 520 0.44 -29.02 -14.96
C GLU A 520 1.76 -28.26 -14.90
N VAL A 521 2.31 -27.97 -16.08
CA VAL A 521 3.49 -27.12 -16.26
C VAL A 521 3.06 -25.93 -17.10
N ARG A 522 3.20 -24.73 -16.56
CA ARG A 522 2.93 -23.47 -17.25
C ARG A 522 4.24 -22.82 -17.61
N GLU A 523 4.36 -22.34 -18.84
CA GLU A 523 5.57 -21.65 -19.28
C GLU A 523 5.43 -20.14 -19.01
N VAL A 524 6.46 -19.55 -18.39
CA VAL A 524 6.50 -18.13 -18.03
C VAL A 524 7.81 -17.53 -18.54
N GLU A 525 7.69 -16.49 -19.38
CA GLU A 525 8.85 -15.75 -19.87
C GLU A 525 9.57 -15.03 -18.71
N ALA A 526 10.84 -15.37 -18.50
CA ALA A 526 11.64 -14.83 -17.40
C ALA A 526 13.07 -14.53 -17.83
N LEU A 527 13.38 -13.24 -18.02
CA LEU A 527 14.70 -12.77 -18.43
C LEU A 527 15.73 -13.02 -17.32
N GLY A 528 16.83 -13.72 -17.64
CA GLY A 528 17.94 -13.97 -16.72
C GLY A 528 17.75 -15.15 -15.76
N THR A 529 16.75 -16.01 -15.99
CA THR A 529 16.60 -17.30 -15.28
C THR A 529 16.89 -18.45 -16.24
N GLU A 530 17.53 -19.52 -15.76
CA GLU A 530 17.82 -20.71 -16.57
C GLU A 530 16.51 -21.35 -17.08
N PRO A 531 16.33 -21.55 -18.40
CA PRO A 531 15.14 -22.17 -18.96
C PRO A 531 14.88 -23.55 -18.36
N GLY A 532 13.62 -23.85 -18.04
CA GLY A 532 13.26 -25.11 -17.38
C GLY A 532 13.26 -25.05 -15.85
N THR A 533 13.64 -23.91 -15.23
CA THR A 533 13.59 -23.70 -13.77
C THR A 533 12.17 -23.38 -13.30
N ILE A 534 11.72 -24.04 -12.24
CA ILE A 534 10.42 -23.77 -11.61
C ILE A 534 10.50 -22.44 -10.83
N LEU A 535 9.70 -21.47 -11.25
CA LEU A 535 9.58 -20.13 -10.66
C LEU A 535 8.52 -20.07 -9.57
N HIS A 536 7.48 -20.91 -9.70
CA HIS A 536 6.32 -20.93 -8.82
C HIS A 536 5.75 -22.33 -8.75
N GLN A 537 5.14 -22.69 -7.61
CA GLN A 537 4.40 -23.93 -7.42
C GLN A 537 3.09 -23.65 -6.68
N ASP A 538 2.06 -24.44 -6.96
CA ASP A 538 0.79 -24.46 -6.25
C ASP A 538 0.35 -25.93 -6.00
N PRO A 539 0.01 -26.35 -4.76
CA PRO A 539 0.05 -25.59 -3.51
C PRO A 539 1.44 -25.02 -3.16
N GLY A 540 1.45 -23.86 -2.51
CA GLY A 540 2.68 -23.14 -2.15
C GLY A 540 3.49 -23.84 -1.04
N ILE A 541 4.78 -23.49 -0.96
CA ILE A 541 5.70 -23.99 0.08
C ILE A 541 5.14 -23.63 1.47
N GLY A 542 5.15 -24.59 2.40
CA GLY A 542 4.63 -24.41 3.77
C GLY A 542 3.14 -24.69 3.93
N THR A 543 2.46 -25.14 2.86
CA THR A 543 1.11 -25.71 2.93
C THR A 543 1.15 -27.23 3.09
N THR A 544 -0.02 -27.87 3.19
CA THR A 544 -0.17 -29.32 3.19
C THR A 544 -0.89 -29.78 1.92
N ILE A 545 -0.49 -30.92 1.38
CA ILE A 545 -1.08 -31.57 0.21
C ILE A 545 -1.51 -32.99 0.57
N ASP A 546 -2.58 -33.49 -0.02
CA ASP A 546 -3.00 -34.88 0.19
C ASP A 546 -1.92 -35.86 -0.32
N THR A 547 -1.78 -37.01 0.34
CA THR A 547 -0.96 -38.12 -0.18
C THR A 547 -1.53 -38.54 -1.55
N GLY A 548 -0.72 -38.51 -2.61
CA GLY A 548 -1.16 -38.68 -4.00
C GLY A 548 -1.60 -37.40 -4.73
N GLY A 549 -1.51 -36.24 -4.06
CA GLY A 549 -1.95 -34.95 -4.59
C GLY A 549 -1.06 -34.38 -5.71
N ALA A 550 -1.55 -33.36 -6.40
CA ALA A 550 -0.91 -32.80 -7.58
C ALA A 550 -0.39 -31.37 -7.39
N LEU A 551 0.75 -31.06 -7.97
CA LEU A 551 1.35 -29.74 -8.09
C LEU A 551 1.09 -29.14 -9.47
N VAL A 552 0.85 -27.83 -9.51
CA VAL A 552 0.97 -26.99 -10.70
C VAL A 552 2.25 -26.18 -10.56
N VAL A 553 3.07 -26.13 -11.61
CA VAL A 553 4.34 -25.40 -11.58
C VAL A 553 4.45 -24.43 -12.74
N ASP A 554 4.99 -23.25 -12.48
CA ASP A 554 5.36 -22.29 -13.52
C ASP A 554 6.86 -22.42 -13.79
N VAL A 555 7.24 -22.61 -15.05
CA VAL A 555 8.60 -22.88 -15.50
C VAL A 555 9.09 -21.75 -16.39
N ALA A 556 10.30 -21.29 -16.11
CA ALA A 556 10.96 -20.25 -16.88
C ALA A 556 11.17 -20.68 -18.34
N ILE A 557 10.72 -19.86 -19.28
CA ILE A 557 11.13 -19.89 -20.69
C ILE A 557 11.83 -18.59 -21.07
N GLU A 558 12.70 -18.67 -22.07
CA GLU A 558 13.39 -17.49 -22.60
C GLU A 558 12.40 -16.63 -23.39
N PRO A 559 12.30 -15.31 -23.12
CA PRO A 559 11.35 -14.44 -23.83
C PRO A 559 11.69 -14.35 -25.32
N THR A 560 10.66 -14.33 -26.16
CA THR A 560 10.82 -14.22 -27.62
C THR A 560 11.27 -12.80 -28.00
N GLU A 561 12.36 -12.66 -28.77
CA GLU A 561 12.75 -11.34 -29.32
C GLU A 561 11.67 -10.81 -30.26
N VAL A 562 11.16 -9.60 -29.99
CA VAL A 562 10.14 -8.94 -30.81
C VAL A 562 10.83 -8.13 -31.91
N GLU A 563 10.55 -8.45 -33.17
CA GLU A 563 11.09 -7.69 -34.31
C GLU A 563 10.51 -6.26 -34.35
N PRO A 564 11.33 -5.21 -34.57
CA PRO A 564 10.86 -3.85 -34.78
C PRO A 564 9.94 -3.73 -36.01
N VAL A 565 8.99 -2.79 -35.95
CA VAL A 565 8.05 -2.48 -37.03
C VAL A 565 8.20 -1.03 -37.49
N ASP A 566 7.88 -0.74 -38.74
CA ASP A 566 7.85 0.63 -39.27
C ASP A 566 6.51 1.31 -38.94
N THR A 567 6.54 2.56 -38.47
CA THR A 567 5.31 3.35 -38.27
C THR A 567 4.59 3.57 -39.60
N PRO A 568 3.27 3.31 -39.69
CA PRO A 568 2.52 3.49 -40.92
C PRO A 568 2.27 4.99 -41.20
N GLU A 569 2.08 5.33 -42.48
CA GLU A 569 1.65 6.67 -42.89
C GLU A 569 0.14 6.85 -42.66
N VAL A 570 -0.19 7.56 -41.57
CA VAL A 570 -1.57 7.86 -41.16
C VAL A 570 -1.93 9.34 -41.28
N THR A 571 -0.97 10.22 -41.57
CA THR A 571 -1.23 11.61 -41.94
C THR A 571 -2.16 11.70 -43.15
N TRP A 572 -3.07 12.67 -43.13
CA TRP A 572 -4.11 12.93 -44.13
C TRP A 572 -5.16 11.82 -44.28
N ARG A 573 -5.25 10.91 -43.30
CA ARG A 573 -6.33 9.94 -43.19
C ARG A 573 -7.31 10.35 -42.10
N LEU A 574 -8.54 9.86 -42.20
CA LEU A 574 -9.47 9.94 -41.09
C LEU A 574 -8.99 9.05 -39.95
N LEU A 575 -9.18 9.50 -38.71
CA LEU A 575 -8.82 8.74 -37.51
C LEU A 575 -9.40 7.32 -37.53
N LEU A 576 -10.61 7.14 -38.06
CA LEU A 576 -11.27 5.84 -38.19
C LEU A 576 -10.50 4.86 -39.12
N GLU A 577 -9.81 5.38 -40.13
CA GLU A 577 -9.03 4.58 -41.08
C GLU A 577 -7.63 4.24 -40.53
N ALA A 578 -7.06 5.13 -39.70
CA ALA A 578 -5.72 4.99 -39.14
C ALA A 578 -5.64 3.95 -38.00
N ARG A 579 -6.68 3.84 -37.17
CA ARG A 579 -6.74 2.91 -36.03
C ARG A 579 -6.39 1.45 -36.39
N PRO A 580 -7.06 0.81 -37.36
CA PRO A 580 -6.76 -0.59 -37.69
C PRO A 580 -5.35 -0.77 -38.27
N MET A 581 -4.77 0.27 -38.88
CA MET A 581 -3.39 0.21 -39.41
C MET A 581 -2.34 0.20 -38.29
N LEU A 582 -2.57 0.95 -37.22
CA LEU A 582 -1.68 1.00 -36.05
C LEU A 582 -1.82 -0.28 -35.21
N GLU A 583 -3.06 -0.73 -35.00
CA GLU A 583 -3.37 -1.96 -34.26
C GLU A 583 -2.78 -3.21 -34.94
N ALA A 584 -2.84 -3.30 -36.27
CA ALA A 584 -2.28 -4.44 -37.02
C ALA A 584 -0.76 -4.60 -36.86
N LEU A 585 -0.06 -3.52 -36.52
CA LEU A 585 1.39 -3.50 -36.28
C LEU A 585 1.75 -3.56 -34.79
N GLY A 586 0.74 -3.73 -33.92
CA GLY A 586 0.93 -3.73 -32.48
C GLY A 586 1.32 -2.35 -31.91
N LEU A 587 1.03 -1.26 -32.62
CA LEU A 587 1.33 0.11 -32.17
C LEU A 587 0.14 0.71 -31.42
N GLY A 588 0.42 1.40 -30.32
CA GLY A 588 -0.56 2.21 -29.61
C GLY A 588 -0.75 3.58 -30.28
N TYR A 589 -1.77 4.34 -29.89
CA TYR A 589 -1.93 5.72 -30.33
C TYR A 589 -2.56 6.63 -29.28
N SER A 590 -2.20 7.92 -29.33
CA SER A 590 -2.78 8.99 -28.51
C SER A 590 -3.32 10.08 -29.42
N VAL A 591 -4.46 10.69 -29.08
CA VAL A 591 -5.14 11.67 -29.95
C VAL A 591 -5.22 13.02 -29.27
N THR A 592 -4.66 14.04 -29.92
CA THR A 592 -4.80 15.45 -29.56
C THR A 592 -5.70 16.14 -30.58
N VAL A 593 -6.85 16.64 -30.13
CA VAL A 593 -7.79 17.37 -31.00
C VAL A 593 -7.38 18.84 -31.05
N VAL A 594 -6.94 19.32 -32.22
CA VAL A 594 -6.49 20.69 -32.43
C VAL A 594 -6.60 21.06 -33.91
N ALA A 595 -7.00 22.31 -34.19
CA ALA A 595 -7.05 22.81 -35.56
C ALA A 595 -5.64 22.84 -36.16
N ASP A 596 -5.52 22.45 -37.43
CA ASP A 596 -4.29 22.64 -38.18
C ASP A 596 -3.97 24.15 -38.26
N PRO A 597 -2.81 24.59 -37.73
CA PRO A 597 -2.44 26.00 -37.72
C PRO A 597 -2.28 26.61 -39.12
N ASP A 598 -2.01 25.78 -40.13
CA ASP A 598 -1.84 26.22 -41.52
C ASP A 598 -3.17 26.22 -42.28
N GLN A 599 -4.14 25.39 -41.89
CA GLN A 599 -5.45 25.25 -42.55
C GLN A 599 -6.57 24.86 -41.56
N PRO A 600 -7.26 25.81 -40.92
CA PRO A 600 -8.21 25.50 -39.84
C PRO A 600 -9.55 24.89 -40.31
N ASN A 601 -9.78 24.77 -41.62
CA ASN A 601 -11.07 24.37 -42.22
C ASN A 601 -11.06 22.97 -42.85
N TRP A 602 -10.19 22.08 -42.38
CA TRP A 602 -10.16 20.68 -42.84
C TRP A 602 -11.45 19.92 -42.47
N GLU A 603 -11.65 18.77 -43.12
CA GLU A 603 -12.67 17.82 -42.70
C GLU A 603 -12.43 17.39 -41.24
N PRO A 604 -13.48 17.27 -40.39
CA PRO A 604 -13.34 16.81 -39.01
C PRO A 604 -12.75 15.40 -38.92
N ASN A 605 -11.98 15.14 -37.87
CA ASN A 605 -11.31 13.85 -37.63
C ASN A 605 -10.18 13.49 -38.61
N LEU A 606 -9.67 14.46 -39.37
CA LEU A 606 -8.52 14.30 -40.24
C LEU A 606 -7.22 14.41 -39.43
N ILE A 607 -6.33 13.42 -39.55
CA ILE A 607 -5.00 13.46 -38.93
C ILE A 607 -4.11 14.39 -39.76
N TRP A 608 -3.68 15.52 -39.20
CA TRP A 608 -2.79 16.46 -39.90
C TRP A 608 -1.33 16.36 -39.46
N LYS A 609 -1.05 15.66 -38.34
CA LYS A 609 0.31 15.35 -37.87
C LYS A 609 0.34 14.01 -37.12
N GLN A 610 1.46 13.28 -37.25
CA GLN A 610 1.79 12.11 -36.44
C GLN A 610 3.23 12.18 -35.90
N GLU A 611 3.49 11.63 -34.73
CA GLU A 611 4.83 11.37 -34.19
C GLU A 611 4.86 9.99 -33.49
N PRO A 612 5.84 9.10 -33.77
CA PRO A 612 6.96 9.24 -34.72
C PRO A 612 6.50 9.38 -36.19
N PRO A 613 7.33 10.00 -37.07
CA PRO A 613 6.97 10.21 -38.46
C PRO A 613 6.79 8.87 -39.19
N PRO A 614 6.10 8.84 -40.34
CA PRO A 614 5.95 7.62 -41.14
C PRO A 614 7.30 6.96 -41.47
N ASN A 615 7.35 5.63 -41.43
CA ASN A 615 8.52 4.78 -41.65
C ASN A 615 9.63 4.91 -40.59
N ALA A 616 9.29 5.37 -39.39
CA ALA A 616 10.20 5.29 -38.25
C ALA A 616 10.20 3.86 -37.68
N VAL A 617 11.39 3.29 -37.48
CA VAL A 617 11.55 1.96 -36.88
C VAL A 617 11.25 2.07 -35.38
N VAL A 618 10.23 1.36 -34.91
CA VAL A 618 9.77 1.36 -33.52
C VAL A 618 9.51 -0.07 -33.05
N VAL A 619 9.54 -0.30 -31.74
CA VAL A 619 9.13 -1.60 -31.20
C VAL A 619 7.61 -1.67 -31.12
N PRO A 620 6.98 -2.83 -31.42
CA PRO A 620 5.58 -3.06 -31.10
C PRO A 620 5.29 -2.68 -29.64
N GLY A 621 4.21 -1.91 -29.43
CA GLY A 621 3.87 -1.27 -28.15
C GLY A 621 4.21 0.23 -28.08
N THR A 622 4.92 0.78 -29.07
CA THR A 622 5.18 2.23 -29.16
C THR A 622 3.88 2.99 -29.42
N VAL A 623 3.66 4.11 -28.72
CA VAL A 623 2.50 4.99 -28.89
C VAL A 623 2.78 6.03 -29.97
N VAL A 624 1.93 6.10 -30.99
CA VAL A 624 1.95 7.13 -32.03
C VAL A 624 1.03 8.29 -31.61
N GLU A 625 1.59 9.47 -31.39
CA GLU A 625 0.85 10.70 -31.12
C GLU A 625 0.23 11.22 -32.42
N LEU A 626 -1.07 11.48 -32.41
CA LEU A 626 -1.86 11.93 -33.56
C LEU A 626 -2.51 13.28 -33.25
N TRP A 627 -2.33 14.26 -34.13
CA TRP A 627 -3.06 15.54 -34.06
C TRP A 627 -4.17 15.52 -35.09
N VAL A 628 -5.39 15.76 -34.61
CA VAL A 628 -6.63 15.53 -35.35
C VAL A 628 -7.46 16.81 -35.37
N THR A 629 -8.03 17.13 -36.53
CA THR A 629 -8.91 18.30 -36.71
C THR A 629 -10.20 18.16 -35.91
N PRO A 630 -10.67 19.25 -35.27
CA PRO A 630 -11.86 19.26 -34.40
C PRO A 630 -13.18 19.00 -35.11
#